data_AF-A0A949Q9B1-F1
#
_entry.id   AF-A0A949Q9B1-F1
#
_cell.length_a   1.000
_cell.length_b   1.000
_cell.length_c   1.000
_cell.angle_alpha   90.00
_cell.angle_beta   90.00
_cell.angle_gamma   90.00
#
_symmetry.space_group_name_H-M   'P 1'
#
loop_
_entity.id
_entity.type
_entity.pdbx_description
1 polymer ?
#
loop_
_entity_poly.entity_id
_entity_poly.type
_entity_poly.pdbx_seq_one_letter_code
_entity_poly.pdbx_strand_id
1 'polypeptide(L)'
;MVWNPCFETGIAEIDHQHRHLANLLNRASKQLARIRGGDAEDTDALFTDALLAAIPVYAAEHFATEENLMRAEVLDPRHVEQHHQSHRNCMQEIQEISDAYVADREVCR
;
A
#
# COMPACT_ATOMS: atom_id res chain seq x y z
N MET A 1 5.93 7.74 -4.65
CA MET A 1 4.68 8.36 -5.13
C MET A 1 4.52 9.75 -4.50
N VAL A 2 4.21 10.78 -5.28
CA VAL A 2 3.77 12.05 -4.68
C VAL A 2 2.26 11.93 -4.43
N TRP A 3 1.77 12.40 -3.28
CA TRP A 3 0.32 12.49 -3.03
C TRP A 3 -0.35 13.23 -4.19
N ASN A 4 -1.42 12.66 -4.74
CA ASN A 4 -2.18 13.29 -5.80
C ASN A 4 -3.55 13.68 -5.23
N PRO A 5 -3.96 14.97 -5.31
CA PRO A 5 -5.29 15.39 -4.91
C PRO A 5 -6.42 14.65 -5.63
N CYS A 6 -6.16 13.97 -6.76
CA CYS A 6 -7.14 13.09 -7.38
C CYS A 6 -7.55 11.87 -6.53
N PHE A 7 -6.85 11.61 -5.42
CA PHE A 7 -7.22 10.59 -4.42
C PHE A 7 -8.15 11.14 -3.33
N GLU A 8 -8.48 12.44 -3.35
CA GLU A 8 -9.44 13.02 -2.40
C GLU A 8 -10.86 12.65 -2.79
N THR A 9 -11.55 11.99 -1.88
CA THR A 9 -12.95 11.58 -1.98
C THR A 9 -13.89 12.61 -1.40
N GLY A 10 -13.36 13.55 -0.58
CA GLY A 10 -14.15 14.49 0.21
C GLY A 10 -14.69 13.87 1.51
N ILE A 11 -14.44 12.59 1.75
CA ILE A 11 -14.76 11.89 3.00
C ILE A 11 -13.52 11.92 3.89
N ALA A 12 -13.58 12.71 4.97
CA ALA A 12 -12.40 13.03 5.78
C ALA A 12 -11.67 11.78 6.32
N GLU A 13 -12.42 10.73 6.70
CA GLU A 13 -11.86 9.46 7.15
C GLU A 13 -11.08 8.75 6.05
N ILE A 14 -11.67 8.63 4.86
CA ILE A 14 -11.04 7.98 3.70
C ILE A 14 -9.81 8.76 3.24
N ASP A 15 -9.90 10.08 3.15
CA ASP A 15 -8.77 10.90 2.75
C ASP A 15 -7.61 10.82 3.76
N HIS A 16 -7.91 10.65 5.06
CA HIS A 16 -6.90 10.39 6.06
C HIS A 16 -6.24 9.02 5.86
N GLN A 17 -7.01 7.98 5.60
CA GLN A 17 -6.50 6.64 5.34
C GLN A 17 -5.64 6.60 4.06
N HIS A 18 -6.08 7.24 2.98
CA HIS A 18 -5.31 7.39 1.74
C HIS A 18 -3.95 8.05 1.97
N ARG A 19 -3.92 9.17 2.72
CA ARG A 19 -2.65 9.85 3.04
C ARG A 19 -1.73 8.95 3.86
N HIS A 20 -2.27 8.17 4.79
CA HIS A 20 -1.49 7.23 5.58
C HIS A 20 -0.88 6.13 4.70
N LEU A 21 -1.69 5.46 3.87
CA LEU A 21 -1.24 4.41 2.96
C LEU A 21 -0.16 4.93 2.00
N ALA A 22 -0.38 6.10 1.39
CA ALA A 22 0.61 6.75 0.52
C ALA A 22 1.92 7.03 1.26
N ASN A 23 1.87 7.45 2.53
CA ASN A 23 3.06 7.65 3.35
C ASN A 23 3.81 6.34 3.64
N LEU A 24 3.10 5.23 3.91
CA LEU A 24 3.73 3.92 4.11
C LEU A 24 4.44 3.46 2.83
N LEU A 25 3.76 3.52 1.68
CA LEU A 25 4.33 3.17 0.37
C LEU A 25 5.56 4.02 0.03
N ASN A 26 5.51 5.32 0.32
CA ASN A 26 6.63 6.22 0.13
C ASN A 26 7.84 5.90 1.01
N ARG A 27 7.60 5.53 2.27
CA ARG A 27 8.67 5.09 3.17
C ARG A 27 9.30 3.79 2.66
N ALA A 28 8.50 2.84 2.19
CA ALA A 28 8.99 1.56 1.67
C ALA A 28 9.84 1.79 0.42
N SER A 29 9.34 2.58 -0.53
CA SER A 29 10.07 2.93 -1.76
C SER A 29 11.43 3.58 -1.48
N LYS A 30 11.50 4.49 -0.50
CA LYS A 30 12.77 5.12 -0.09
C LYS A 30 13.76 4.12 0.50
N GLN A 31 13.29 3.21 1.36
CA GLN A 31 14.18 2.22 1.97
C GLN A 31 14.67 1.19 0.95
N LEU A 32 13.79 0.70 0.07
CA LEU A 32 14.16 -0.19 -1.02
C LEU A 32 15.21 0.44 -1.94
N ALA A 33 15.09 1.74 -2.24
CA ALA A 33 16.08 2.46 -3.03
C ALA A 33 17.45 2.54 -2.33
N ARG A 34 17.48 2.79 -1.01
CA ARG A 34 18.73 2.82 -0.22
C ARG A 34 19.41 1.44 -0.19
N ILE A 35 18.64 0.37 0.00
CA ILE A 35 19.14 -1.00 0.00
C ILE A 35 19.79 -1.34 -1.35
N ARG A 36 19.10 -1.03 -2.46
CA ARG A 36 19.63 -1.27 -3.81
C ARG A 36 20.87 -0.41 -4.13
N GLY A 37 20.99 0.77 -3.52
CA GLY A 37 22.15 1.65 -3.68
C GLY A 37 23.37 1.23 -2.87
N GLY A 38 23.25 0.27 -1.94
CA GLY A 38 24.32 -0.09 -1.02
C GLY A 38 24.50 0.87 0.16
N ASP A 39 23.55 1.78 0.37
CA ASP A 39 23.57 2.83 1.42
C ASP A 39 22.75 2.45 2.67
N ALA A 40 22.43 1.16 2.82
CA ALA A 40 21.57 0.65 3.89
C ALA A 40 22.37 -0.04 5.00
N GLU A 41 22.01 0.25 6.24
CA GLU A 41 22.51 -0.45 7.43
C GLU A 41 21.64 -1.67 7.76
N ASP A 42 22.12 -2.62 8.58
CA ASP A 42 21.33 -3.79 9.01
C ASP A 42 20.00 -3.41 9.67
N THR A 43 19.97 -2.27 10.37
CA THR A 43 18.74 -1.70 10.96
C THR A 43 17.73 -1.25 9.91
N ASP A 44 18.18 -0.81 8.73
CA ASP A 44 17.30 -0.44 7.63
C ASP A 44 16.59 -1.67 7.05
N ALA A 45 17.25 -2.84 7.02
CA ALA A 45 16.64 -4.08 6.57
C ALA A 45 15.49 -4.53 7.49
N LEU A 46 15.72 -4.57 8.81
CA LEU A 46 14.67 -4.91 9.78
C LEU A 46 13.49 -3.94 9.73
N PHE A 47 13.76 -2.65 9.57
CA PHE A 47 12.71 -1.64 9.42
C PHE A 47 11.93 -1.83 8.10
N THR A 48 12.61 -2.21 7.01
CA THR A 48 11.98 -2.47 5.72
C THR A 48 11.10 -3.71 5.77
N ASP A 49 11.56 -4.79 6.41
CA ASP A 49 10.79 -6.02 6.65
C ASP A 49 9.47 -5.69 7.38
N ALA A 50 9.56 -4.93 8.49
CA ALA A 50 8.39 -4.53 9.27
C ALA A 50 7.42 -3.65 8.47
N LEU A 51 7.95 -2.75 7.63
CA LEU A 51 7.14 -1.84 6.83
C LEU A 51 6.40 -2.58 5.70
N LEU A 52 7.09 -3.49 5.00
CA LEU A 52 6.48 -4.31 3.95
C LEU A 52 5.45 -5.28 4.52
N ALA A 53 5.63 -5.78 5.75
CA ALA A 53 4.61 -6.56 6.43
C ALA A 53 3.37 -5.73 6.85
N ALA A 54 3.55 -4.44 7.17
CA ALA A 54 2.46 -3.58 7.65
C ALA A 54 1.57 -3.02 6.53
N ILE A 55 2.13 -2.73 5.35
CA ILE A 55 1.40 -2.16 4.21
C ILE A 55 0.18 -3.02 3.77
N PRO A 56 0.30 -4.34 3.53
CA PRO A 56 -0.84 -5.14 3.08
C PRO A 56 -1.94 -5.23 4.14
N VAL A 57 -1.57 -5.24 5.43
CA VAL A 57 -2.54 -5.22 6.54
C VAL A 57 -3.33 -3.91 6.52
N TYR A 58 -2.64 -2.78 6.43
CA TYR A 58 -3.29 -1.47 6.42
C TYR A 58 -4.13 -1.25 5.15
N ALA A 59 -3.66 -1.71 3.99
CA ALA A 59 -4.41 -1.62 2.74
C ALA A 59 -5.72 -2.41 2.83
N ALA A 60 -5.70 -3.62 3.40
CA ALA A 60 -6.90 -4.43 3.60
C ALA A 60 -7.92 -3.76 4.55
N GLU A 61 -7.45 -3.16 5.65
CA GLU A 61 -8.31 -2.40 6.58
C GLU A 61 -8.96 -1.19 5.91
N HIS A 62 -8.19 -0.45 5.11
CA HIS A 62 -8.68 0.68 4.34
C HIS A 62 -9.72 0.26 3.30
N PHE A 63 -9.44 -0.77 2.50
CA PHE A 63 -10.38 -1.29 1.50
C PHE A 63 -11.69 -1.77 2.14
N ALA A 64 -11.61 -2.47 3.28
CA ALA A 64 -12.80 -2.88 4.03
C ALA A 64 -13.62 -1.67 4.51
N THR A 65 -12.98 -0.57 4.89
CA THR A 65 -13.67 0.67 5.28
C THR A 65 -14.45 1.23 4.10
N GLU A 66 -13.82 1.40 2.94
CA GLU A 66 -14.47 1.92 1.73
C GLU A 66 -15.61 1.02 1.25
N GLU A 67 -15.40 -0.30 1.23
CA GLU A 67 -16.41 -1.26 0.79
C GLU A 67 -17.64 -1.28 1.69
N ASN A 68 -17.46 -1.04 2.99
CA ASN A 68 -18.56 -0.88 3.93
C ASN A 68 -19.35 0.42 3.68
N LEU A 69 -18.65 1.53 3.37
CA LEU A 69 -19.30 2.78 3.00
C LEU A 69 -20.06 2.65 1.68
N MET A 70 -19.45 2.07 0.64
CA MET A 70 -20.10 1.84 -0.65
C MET A 70 -21.37 0.99 -0.52
N ARG A 71 -21.36 -0.01 0.37
CA ARG A 71 -22.51 -0.86 0.68
C ARG A 71 -23.63 -0.09 1.39
N ALA A 72 -23.29 0.84 2.28
CA ALA A 72 -24.25 1.65 3.01
C ALA A 72 -24.97 2.67 2.10
N GLU A 73 -24.26 3.22 1.12
CA GLU A 73 -24.77 4.30 0.24
C GLU A 73 -25.51 3.80 -1.03
N VAL A 74 -25.68 2.48 -1.20
CA VAL A 74 -26.43 1.86 -2.32
C VAL A 74 -25.96 2.36 -3.69
N LEU A 75 -24.65 2.33 -3.92
CA LEU A 75 -24.03 2.74 -5.19
C LEU A 75 -24.38 1.79 -6.35
N ASP A 76 -24.26 2.28 -7.58
CA ASP A 76 -24.41 1.45 -8.78
C ASP A 76 -23.41 0.25 -8.71
N PRO A 77 -23.89 -1.01 -8.78
CA PRO A 77 -23.05 -2.19 -8.65
C PRO A 77 -21.88 -2.24 -9.64
N ARG A 78 -21.99 -1.59 -10.81
CA ARG A 78 -20.91 -1.53 -11.80
C ARG A 78 -19.72 -0.72 -11.30
N HIS A 79 -19.97 0.38 -10.59
CA HIS A 79 -18.90 1.18 -10.00
C HIS A 79 -18.27 0.45 -8.82
N VAL A 80 -19.08 -0.21 -7.99
CA VAL A 80 -18.57 -1.03 -6.86
C VAL A 80 -17.66 -2.14 -7.36
N GLU A 81 -18.04 -2.85 -8.43
CA GLU A 81 -17.20 -3.92 -8.97
C GLU A 81 -15.89 -3.40 -9.60
N GLN A 82 -15.94 -2.26 -10.31
CA GLN A 82 -14.73 -1.60 -10.82
C GLN A 82 -13.79 -1.18 -9.68
N HIS A 83 -14.35 -0.69 -8.58
CA HIS A 83 -13.59 -0.30 -7.39
C HIS A 83 -12.95 -1.51 -6.72
N HIS A 84 -13.70 -2.59 -6.51
CA HIS A 84 -13.15 -3.86 -5.99
C HIS A 84 -12.03 -4.42 -6.87
N GLN A 85 -12.16 -4.33 -8.21
CA GLN A 85 -11.09 -4.76 -9.10
C GLN A 85 -9.82 -3.90 -8.92
N SER A 86 -9.99 -2.60 -8.67
CA SER A 86 -8.87 -1.70 -8.39
C SER A 86 -8.19 -2.05 -7.06
N HIS A 87 -8.95 -2.40 -6.01
CA HIS A 87 -8.40 -2.93 -4.75
C HIS A 87 -7.59 -4.22 -4.96
N ARG A 88 -8.14 -5.17 -5.73
CA ARG A 88 -7.46 -6.43 -6.05
C ARG A 88 -6.12 -6.19 -6.77
N ASN A 89 -6.12 -5.31 -7.77
CA ASN A 89 -4.91 -4.97 -8.52
C ASN A 89 -3.85 -4.32 -7.60
N CYS A 90 -4.26 -3.35 -6.78
CA CYS A 90 -3.36 -2.68 -5.84
C CYS A 90 -2.75 -3.67 -4.84
N MET A 91 -3.56 -4.58 -4.29
CA MET A 91 -3.08 -5.60 -3.37
C MET A 91 -2.08 -6.56 -4.03
N GLN A 92 -2.33 -6.94 -5.29
CA GLN A 92 -1.41 -7.75 -6.07
C GLN A 92 -0.06 -7.04 -6.25
N GLU A 93 -0.05 -5.76 -6.63
CA GLU A 93 1.18 -4.98 -6.78
C GLU A 93 1.98 -4.89 -5.47
N ILE A 94 1.29 -4.69 -4.33
CA ILE A 94 1.92 -4.68 -3.00
C ILE A 94 2.60 -6.03 -2.69
N GLN A 95 1.92 -7.14 -3.02
CA GLN A 95 2.46 -8.48 -2.78
C GLN A 95 3.67 -8.75 -3.68
N GLU A 96 3.59 -8.41 -4.96
CA GLU A 96 4.70 -8.59 -5.92
C GLU A 96 5.96 -7.82 -5.49
N ILE A 97 5.81 -6.60 -5.00
CA ILE A 97 6.94 -5.82 -4.45
C ILE A 97 7.55 -6.50 -3.23
N SER A 98 6.70 -7.02 -2.34
CA SER A 98 7.14 -7.67 -1.10
C SER A 98 7.90 -8.98 -1.41
N ASP A 99 7.36 -9.79 -2.31
CA ASP A 99 7.96 -11.06 -2.73
C ASP A 99 9.31 -10.84 -3.44
N ALA A 100 9.37 -9.84 -4.33
CA ALA A 100 10.62 -9.48 -5.01
C ALA A 100 11.71 -9.05 -4.01
N TYR A 101 11.35 -8.31 -2.97
CA TYR A 101 12.29 -7.89 -1.94
C TYR A 101 12.81 -9.08 -1.11
N VAL A 102 11.94 -10.02 -0.74
CA VAL A 102 12.34 -11.24 -0.02
C VAL A 102 13.29 -12.08 -0.88
N ALA A 103 12.97 -12.27 -2.16
CA ALA A 103 13.81 -13.01 -3.09
C ALA A 103 15.20 -12.38 -3.27
N ASP A 104 15.28 -11.06 -3.46
CA ASP A 104 16.57 -10.33 -3.56
C ASP A 104 17.44 -10.54 -2.30
N ARG A 105 16.82 -10.64 -1.12
CA ARG A 105 17.54 -10.87 0.15
C ARG A 105 18.05 -12.30 0.31
N GLU A 106 17.30 -13.30 -0.14
CA GLU A 106 17.74 -14.70 -0.08
C GLU A 106 18.90 -14.99 -1.03
N VAL A 107 18.96 -14.30 -2.18
CA VAL A 107 20.05 -14.41 -3.16
C VAL A 107 21.37 -13.80 -2.65
N CYS A 108 21.31 -12.75 -1.82
CA CYS A 108 22.48 -12.08 -1.26
C CYS A 108 23.03 -12.70 0.04
N ARG A 109 22.53 -13.88 0.46
CA ARG A 109 22.94 -14.57 1.69
C ARG A 109 23.78 -15.81 1.40
#